data_AF-A0A5P8VSB2-F1
#
_entry.id   AF-A0A5P8VSB2-F1
#
_cell.length_a   1.000
_cell.length_b   1.000
_cell.length_c   1.000
_cell.angle_alpha   90.00
_cell.angle_beta   90.00
_cell.angle_gamma   90.00
#
_symmetry.space_group_name_H-M   'P 1'
#
loop_
_entity.id
_entity.type
_entity.pdbx_description
1 polymer ?
#
loop_
_entity_poly.entity_id
_entity_poly.type
_entity_poly.pdbx_seq_one_letter_code
_entity_poly.pdbx_strand_id
1 'polypeptide(L)' 'MTDAQGQTSKQFSDIEDLIARQVEAIFLAPREYEGLTPALETARAAKIPVFLIDREAAGRPGEHFVSFLGSLTFDF' A
#
# COMPACT_ATOMS: atom_id res chain seq x y z
N MET A 1 8.65 -12.73 -9.55
CA MET A 1 9.12 -11.36 -9.82
C MET A 1 8.25 -10.82 -10.93
N THR A 2 7.40 -9.85 -10.61
CA THR A 2 6.44 -9.28 -11.56
C THR A 2 6.77 -7.80 -11.69
N ASP A 3 7.16 -7.39 -12.89
CA ASP A 3 7.38 -6.00 -13.26
C ASP A 3 6.02 -5.35 -13.55
N ALA A 4 5.78 -4.20 -12.93
CA ALA A 4 4.53 -3.45 -13.00
C ALA A 4 4.51 -2.34 -14.07
N GLN A 5 5.46 -2.29 -15.02
CA GLN A 5 5.44 -1.43 -16.23
C GLN A 5 4.83 -0.01 -16.09
N GLY A 6 5.11 0.70 -14.99
CA GLY A 6 4.58 2.05 -14.74
C GLY A 6 3.05 2.17 -14.62
N GLN A 7 2.29 1.10 -14.34
CA GLN A 7 0.82 1.16 -14.27
C GLN A 7 0.31 0.90 -12.85
N THR A 8 -0.24 1.92 -12.21
CA THR A 8 -0.94 1.88 -10.92
C THR A 8 -2.02 0.78 -10.86
N SER A 9 -2.64 0.48 -12.01
CA SER A 9 -3.59 -0.63 -12.16
C SER A 9 -3.04 -1.98 -11.71
N LYS A 10 -1.74 -2.23 -11.91
CA LYS A 10 -1.10 -3.48 -11.50
C LYS A 10 -0.93 -3.59 -10.00
N GLN A 11 -0.59 -2.49 -9.31
CA GLN A 11 -0.54 -2.48 -7.85
C GLN A 11 -1.92 -2.72 -7.24
N PHE A 12 -2.97 -2.21 -7.89
CA PHE A 12 -4.34 -2.47 -7.45
C PHE A 12 -4.70 -3.95 -7.60
N SER A 13 -4.46 -4.55 -8.77
CA SER A 13 -4.69 -5.98 -8.98
C SER A 13 -3.87 -6.87 -8.04
N ASP A 14 -2.60 -6.53 -7.81
CA ASP A 14 -1.75 -7.28 -6.87
C ASP A 14 -2.32 -7.24 -5.44
N ILE A 15 -2.90 -6.10 -5.01
CA ILE A 15 -3.56 -5.98 -3.71
C ILE A 15 -4.85 -6.80 -3.66
N GLU A 16 -5.69 -6.74 -4.70
CA GLU A 16 -6.91 -7.56 -4.80
C GLU A 16 -6.60 -9.06 -4.74
N ASP A 17 -5.56 -9.50 -5.44
CA ASP A 17 -5.10 -10.90 -5.43
C ASP A 17 -4.63 -11.34 -4.04
N LEU A 18 -3.90 -10.48 -3.32
CA LEU A 18 -3.47 -10.75 -1.93
C LEU A 18 -4.65 -10.83 -0.98
N ILE A 19 -5.64 -9.96 -1.15
CA ILE A 19 -6.89 -9.99 -0.37
C ILE A 19 -7.66 -11.29 -0.64
N ALA A 20 -7.80 -11.68 -1.91
CA ALA A 20 -8.47 -12.92 -2.30
C ALA A 20 -7.78 -14.17 -1.72
N ARG A 21 -6.45 -14.11 -1.56
CA ARG A 21 -5.65 -15.15 -0.89
C ARG A 21 -5.73 -15.13 0.63
N GLN A 22 -6.43 -14.16 1.22
CA GLN A 22 -6.59 -13.97 2.65
C GLN A 22 -5.25 -13.94 3.40
N VAL A 23 -4.29 -13.18 2.88
CA VAL A 23 -3.01 -12.99 3.56
C VAL A 23 -3.18 -12.28 4.90
N GLU A 24 -2.25 -12.50 5.81
CA GLU A 24 -2.31 -11.93 7.17
C GLU A 24 -1.81 -10.48 7.22
N ALA A 25 -0.99 -10.05 6.25
CA ALA A 25 -0.49 -8.69 6.12
C ALA A 25 -0.01 -8.40 4.70
N ILE A 26 0.01 -7.13 4.33
CA ILE A 26 0.55 -6.64 3.04
C ILE A 26 1.65 -5.62 3.31
N PHE A 27 2.82 -5.84 2.69
CA PHE A 27 3.89 -4.85 2.63
C PHE A 27 3.89 -4.24 1.22
N LEU A 28 3.60 -2.94 1.15
CA LEU A 28 3.40 -2.22 -0.10
C LEU A 28 4.50 -1.17 -0.26
N ALA A 29 5.14 -1.14 -1.43
CA ALA A 29 5.97 -0.02 -1.86
C ALA A 29 5.19 0.84 -2.88
N PRO A 30 4.60 1.98 -2.45
CA PRO A 30 3.80 2.84 -3.32
C PRO A 30 4.53 3.29 -4.58
N ARG A 31 3.92 3.15 -5.76
CA ARG A 31 4.49 3.74 -6.99
C ARG A 31 4.17 5.22 -7.10
N GLU A 32 2.93 5.57 -6.79
CA GLU A 32 2.37 6.92 -6.86
C GLU A 32 1.80 7.30 -5.49
N TYR A 33 1.89 8.58 -5.15
CA TYR A 33 1.42 9.07 -3.86
C TYR A 33 -0.12 9.05 -3.76
N GLU A 34 -0.84 9.62 -4.73
CA GLU A 34 -2.29 9.79 -4.63
C GLU A 34 -3.13 8.59 -5.10
N GLY A 35 -2.60 7.73 -5.97
CA GLY A 35 -3.38 6.71 -6.66
C GLY A 35 -3.78 5.48 -5.81
N LEU A 36 -3.29 5.35 -4.57
CA LEU A 36 -3.38 4.11 -3.79
C LEU A 36 -4.47 4.10 -2.71
N THR A 37 -5.12 5.23 -2.45
CA THR A 37 -6.19 5.32 -1.44
C THR A 37 -7.29 4.26 -1.63
N PRO A 38 -7.80 3.99 -2.84
CA PRO A 38 -8.82 2.95 -3.03
C PRO A 38 -8.32 1.55 -2.67
N ALA A 39 -7.04 1.25 -2.91
CA ALA A 39 -6.47 -0.07 -2.61
C ALA A 39 -6.29 -0.28 -1.09
N LEU A 40 -5.87 0.77 -0.40
CA LEU A 40 -5.74 0.79 1.06
C LEU A 40 -7.11 0.60 1.73
N GLU A 41 -8.16 1.25 1.22
CA GLU A 41 -9.52 1.07 1.71
C GLU A 41 -10.04 -0.36 1.51
N THR A 42 -9.77 -0.98 0.35
CA THR A 42 -10.16 -2.38 0.11
C THR A 42 -9.45 -3.33 1.08
N ALA A 43 -8.14 -3.16 1.31
CA ALA A 43 -7.39 -3.97 2.27
C ALA A 43 -7.90 -3.78 3.71
N ARG A 44 -8.21 -2.53 4.08
CA ARG A 44 -8.82 -2.19 5.38
C ARG A 44 -10.19 -2.84 5.55
N ALA A 45 -11.04 -2.80 4.53
CA ALA A 45 -12.35 -3.46 4.54
C ALA A 45 -12.23 -4.98 4.70
N ALA A 46 -11.20 -5.59 4.10
CA ALA A 46 -10.85 -6.99 4.28
C ALA A 46 -10.19 -7.31 5.65
N LYS A 47 -9.95 -6.29 6.49
CA LYS A 47 -9.24 -6.38 7.78
C LYS A 47 -7.80 -6.87 7.66
N ILE A 48 -7.15 -6.61 6.53
CA ILE A 48 -5.75 -6.97 6.30
C ILE A 48 -4.89 -5.73 6.58
N PRO A 49 -3.94 -5.79 7.54
CA PRO A 49 -3.04 -4.69 7.83
C PRO A 49 -2.08 -4.44 6.66
N VAL A 50 -1.93 -3.16 6.28
CA VAL A 50 -0.99 -2.72 5.24
C VAL A 50 0.14 -1.90 5.86
N PHE A 51 1.38 -2.21 5.52
CA PHE A 51 2.58 -1.47 5.88
C PHE A 51 3.19 -0.86 4.62
N LEU A 52 3.46 0.44 4.64
CA LEU A 52 4.13 1.11 3.54
C LEU A 52 5.65 0.99 3.70
N ILE A 53 6.37 0.75 2.61
CA ILE A 53 7.84 0.67 2.58
C ILE A 53 8.37 1.57 1.47
N ASP A 54 9.55 2.18 1.68
CA ASP A 54 10.32 2.98 0.72
C ASP A 54 9.69 4.35 0.37
N ARG A 55 8.40 4.36 0.03
CA ARG A 55 7.64 5.55 -0.33
C ARG A 55 6.36 5.67 0.48
N GLU A 56 5.97 6.91 0.78
CA GLU A 56 4.67 7.20 1.36
C GLU A 56 3.56 7.21 0.29
N ALA A 57 2.32 7.11 0.76
CA ALA A 57 1.11 7.27 -0.04
C ALA A 57 0.16 8.24 0.67
N ALA A 58 -0.76 8.83 -0.09
CA ALA A 58 -1.81 9.67 0.46
C ALA A 58 -2.65 8.86 1.46
N GLY A 59 -2.80 9.40 2.67
CA GLY A 59 -3.48 8.74 3.77
C GLY A 59 -2.85 9.08 5.10
N ARG A 60 -3.36 8.49 6.17
CA ARG A 60 -2.83 8.66 7.53
C ARG A 60 -2.46 7.32 8.15
N PRO A 61 -1.29 7.22 8.83
CA PRO A 61 -0.97 6.08 9.68
C PRO A 61 -2.07 5.87 10.73
N GLY A 62 -2.45 4.61 10.96
CA GLY A 62 -3.53 4.21 11.87
C GLY A 62 -4.95 4.32 11.30
N GLU A 63 -5.13 4.99 10.15
CA GLU A 63 -6.43 5.12 9.48
C GLU A 63 -6.45 4.32 8.17
N HIS A 64 -5.48 4.56 7.30
CA HIS A 64 -5.41 3.99 5.95
C HIS A 64 -4.36 2.87 5.84
N PHE A 65 -3.27 2.98 6.60
CA PHE A 65 -2.20 1.99 6.69
C PHE A 65 -1.65 1.98 8.12
N VAL A 66 -1.00 0.88 8.52
CA VAL A 66 -0.53 0.72 9.90
C VAL A 66 0.67 1.63 10.19
N SER A 67 1.70 1.56 9.36
CA SER A 67 2.91 2.36 9.53
C SER A 67 3.68 2.46 8.21
N PHE A 68 4.57 3.45 8.12
CA PHE A 68 5.51 3.63 7.02
C PHE A 68 6.93 3.30 7.48
N LEU A 69 7.64 2.53 6.67
CA LEU A 69 9.01 2.10 6.88
C LEU A 69 9.89 2.64 5.75
N GLY A 70 10.55 3.76 5.98
CA GLY A 70 11.46 4.36 5.01
C GLY A 70 12.41 5.37 5.63
N SER A 71 13.25 5.98 4.80
CA SER A 71 14.13 7.06 5.23
C SER A 71 13.28 8.29 5.55
N LEU A 72 13.14 8.58 6.83
CA LEU A 72 12.45 9.78 7.30
C LEU A 72 13.42 10.96 7.21
N THR A 73 13.42 11.69 6.10
CA THR A 73 14.08 13.00 6.06
C THR A 73 13.14 13.97 6.77
N PHE A 74 13.40 14.25 8.05
CA PHE A 74 12.84 15.43 8.70
C PHE A 74 13.46 16.66 8.04
N ASP A 75 12.74 17.29 7.10
CA ASP A 75 12.99 18.71 6.80
C ASP A 75 12.44 19.51 7.99
N PHE A 76 13.35 19.95 8.86
CA PHE A 76 13.09 20.89 9.95
C PHE A 76 12.99 22.32 9.43
#